data_AF-A0A925FJG5-F1
#
_entry.id   AF-A0A925FJG5-F1
#
_cell.length_a   1.000
_cell.length_b   1.000
_cell.length_c   1.000
_cell.angle_alpha   90.00
_cell.angle_beta   90.00
_cell.angle_gamma   90.00
#
_symmetry.space_group_name_H-M   'P 1'
#
loop_
_entity.id
_entity.type
_entity.pdbx_description
1 polymer ?
#
loop_
_entity_poly.entity_id
_entity_poly.type
_entity_poly.pdbx_seq_one_letter_code
_entity_poly.pdbx_strand_id
1 'polypeptide(L)'
;MTHRWRSLLLVALCVGCRKAPVVRVVTHIPTPVPIAMPDSALSEWPTTLADALRAAEAGKYEEADQRLLQYGLKHPGTREGTESDFWRAVLKADPSNTGPEARERIALFDSYLAAGTGTPHYLEALVFRRLLETMDSARSAIAALGKANEARQRTREEEIRKLSDDLDRTMAELDRIKKRLAPVKVP
;
A
#
# COMPACT_ATOMS: atom_id res chain seq x y z
N MET A 1 -18.48 10.84 34.39
CA MET A 1 -18.83 9.62 33.64
C MET A 1 -17.71 9.34 32.63
N THR A 2 -16.48 8.89 32.91
CA THR A 2 -15.89 7.89 33.83
C THR A 2 -16.27 6.43 33.56
N HIS A 3 -15.77 5.87 32.46
CA HIS A 3 -15.48 4.43 32.34
C HIS A 3 -14.16 4.30 31.56
N ARG A 4 -13.06 3.95 32.24
CA ARG A 4 -12.54 2.58 32.42
C ARG A 4 -12.27 1.92 31.07
N TRP A 5 -11.03 1.53 30.81
CA TRP A 5 -10.60 0.15 30.51
C TRP A 5 -9.07 0.08 30.59
N ARG A 6 -8.61 -0.34 31.77
CA ARG A 6 -7.33 -1.00 31.98
C ARG A 6 -7.53 -2.46 31.56
N SER A 7 -6.65 -3.00 30.72
CA SER A 7 -6.23 -4.40 30.81
C SER A 7 -4.89 -4.58 30.11
N LEU A 8 -3.85 -4.49 30.94
CA LEU A 8 -2.53 -5.06 30.71
C LEU A 8 -2.67 -6.57 30.51
N LEU A 9 -2.08 -7.10 29.44
CA LEU A 9 -1.78 -8.53 29.36
C LEU A 9 -0.28 -8.66 29.04
N LEU A 10 0.47 -8.76 30.14
CA LEU A 10 1.88 -9.04 30.21
C LEU A 10 2.00 -10.57 30.19
N VAL A 11 2.35 -11.15 29.04
CA VAL A 11 2.71 -12.58 28.96
C VAL A 11 4.22 -12.68 28.98
N ALA A 12 4.74 -12.94 30.17
CA ALA A 12 6.08 -13.45 30.39
C ALA A 12 6.12 -14.93 30.00
N LEU A 13 6.93 -15.30 29.02
CA LEU A 13 7.21 -16.69 28.67
C LEU A 13 8.73 -16.95 28.70
N CYS A 14 9.13 -17.46 29.86
CA CYS A 14 10.17 -18.45 30.14
C CYS A 14 11.34 -18.58 29.15
N VAL A 15 12.46 -17.98 29.55
CA VAL A 15 13.82 -18.29 29.12
C VAL A 15 14.20 -19.70 29.58
N GLY A 16 14.23 -20.66 28.64
CA GLY A 16 14.79 -21.99 28.85
C GLY A 16 16.20 -22.09 28.28
N CYS A 17 17.22 -21.82 29.10
CA CYS A 17 18.62 -22.06 28.76
C CYS A 17 18.95 -23.56 28.77
N ARG A 18 18.86 -24.24 27.61
CA ARG A 18 19.49 -25.55 27.41
C ARG A 18 20.92 -25.37 26.91
N LYS A 19 21.90 -25.60 27.77
CA LYS A 19 23.32 -25.76 27.39
C LYS A 19 23.48 -27.10 26.67
N ALA A 20 23.61 -27.06 25.35
CA ALA A 20 23.99 -28.22 24.55
C ALA A 20 25.52 -28.42 24.57
N PRO A 21 26.02 -29.66 24.53
CA PRO A 21 27.46 -29.94 24.46
C PRO A 21 28.02 -29.53 23.10
N VAL A 22 29.12 -28.78 23.12
CA VAL A 22 29.88 -28.38 21.93
C VAL A 22 30.67 -29.58 21.44
N VAL A 23 30.15 -30.28 20.43
CA VAL A 23 30.90 -31.29 19.69
C VAL A 23 31.82 -30.58 18.70
N ARG A 24 33.12 -30.58 18.99
CA ARG A 24 34.16 -30.01 18.13
C ARG A 24 34.44 -31.01 17.00
N VAL A 25 33.73 -30.88 15.89
CA VAL A 25 34.06 -31.60 14.65
C VAL A 25 35.25 -30.89 14.02
N VAL A 26 36.40 -31.54 13.99
CA VAL A 26 37.58 -31.09 13.23
C VAL A 26 37.32 -31.42 11.76
N THR A 27 36.63 -30.53 11.07
CA THR A 27 36.54 -30.55 9.60
C THR A 27 37.90 -30.15 9.04
N HIS A 28 38.52 -31.08 8.31
CA HIS A 28 39.66 -30.82 7.44
C HIS A 28 39.26 -29.69 6.49
N ILE A 29 39.85 -28.49 6.64
CA ILE A 29 39.58 -27.36 5.74
C ILE A 29 40.32 -27.68 4.44
N PRO A 30 39.63 -28.03 3.33
CA PRO A 30 40.31 -28.13 2.04
C PRO A 30 40.87 -26.74 1.71
N THR A 31 42.15 -26.70 1.37
CA THR A 31 42.84 -25.50 0.89
C THR A 31 41.99 -24.88 -0.22
N PRO A 32 41.52 -23.62 -0.07
CA PRO A 32 40.69 -23.01 -1.10
C PRO A 32 41.51 -22.93 -2.37
N VAL A 33 41.10 -23.68 -3.40
CA VAL A 33 41.52 -23.40 -4.77
C VAL A 33 41.13 -21.93 -5.00
N PRO A 34 42.07 -21.04 -5.39
CA PRO A 34 41.71 -19.70 -5.76
C PRO A 34 40.71 -19.82 -6.91
N ILE A 35 39.44 -19.57 -6.61
CA ILE A 35 38.42 -19.34 -7.62
C ILE A 35 38.95 -18.14 -8.36
N ALA A 36 39.51 -18.37 -9.55
CA ALA A 36 39.78 -17.31 -10.49
C ALA A 36 38.45 -16.58 -10.63
N MET A 37 38.34 -15.40 -9.99
CA MET A 37 37.17 -14.58 -10.20
C MET A 37 37.11 -14.38 -11.70
N PRO A 38 36.00 -14.75 -12.37
CA PRO A 38 35.86 -14.41 -13.77
C PRO A 38 36.13 -12.91 -13.83
N ASP A 39 37.09 -12.54 -14.67
CA ASP A 39 37.36 -11.14 -15.01
C ASP A 39 36.00 -10.48 -15.16
N SER A 40 35.80 -9.38 -14.44
CA SER A 40 34.63 -8.52 -14.55
C SER A 40 34.60 -7.96 -15.97
N ALA A 41 34.26 -8.79 -16.96
CA ALA A 41 33.80 -8.38 -18.25
C ALA A 41 32.71 -7.36 -17.94
N LEU A 42 33.00 -6.11 -18.28
CA LEU A 42 32.24 -4.90 -17.94
C LEU A 42 30.76 -5.24 -17.76
N SER A 43 30.30 -5.29 -16.51
CA SER A 43 28.92 -5.69 -16.21
C SER A 43 27.97 -4.78 -17.00
N GLU A 44 27.03 -5.38 -17.74
CA GLU A 44 26.02 -4.65 -18.51
C GLU A 44 25.00 -3.94 -17.58
N TRP A 45 25.04 -4.24 -16.28
CA TRP A 45 24.08 -3.74 -15.28
C TRP A 45 23.98 -2.21 -15.19
N PRO A 46 25.07 -1.43 -15.04
CA PRO A 46 24.96 0.00 -14.86
C PRO A 46 24.32 0.69 -16.06
N THR A 47 24.63 0.24 -17.27
CA THR A 47 24.02 0.74 -18.51
C THR A 47 22.54 0.37 -18.56
N THR A 48 22.20 -0.89 -18.27
CA THR A 48 20.80 -1.36 -18.27
C THR A 48 19.94 -0.58 -17.27
N LEU A 49 20.44 -0.35 -16.06
CA LEU A 49 19.74 0.41 -15.03
C LEU A 49 19.57 1.87 -15.45
N ALA A 50 20.63 2.54 -15.93
CA ALA A 50 20.55 3.93 -16.39
C ALA A 50 19.53 4.10 -17.52
N ASP A 51 19.47 3.12 -18.42
CA ASP A 51 18.53 3.09 -19.53
C ASP A 51 17.08 2.85 -19.09
N ALA A 52 16.86 1.98 -18.10
CA ALA A 52 15.53 1.77 -17.50
C ALA A 52 15.06 3.02 -16.73
N LEU A 53 15.94 3.66 -15.97
CA LEU A 53 15.63 4.91 -15.25
C LEU A 53 15.27 6.05 -16.21
N ARG A 54 16.03 6.22 -17.31
CA ARG A 54 15.70 7.21 -18.35
C ARG A 54 14.34 6.94 -19.00
N ALA A 55 13.97 5.68 -19.20
CA ALA A 55 12.65 5.31 -19.72
C ALA A 55 11.54 5.65 -18.71
N ALA A 56 11.74 5.38 -17.42
CA ALA A 56 10.80 5.74 -16.36
C ALA A 56 10.64 7.26 -16.22
N GLU A 57 11.73 8.04 -16.28
CA GLU A 57 11.69 9.52 -16.30
C GLU A 57 10.89 10.07 -17.49
N ALA A 58 10.92 9.37 -18.63
CA ALA A 58 10.10 9.69 -19.79
C ALA A 58 8.63 9.20 -19.68
N GLY A 59 8.22 8.68 -18.52
CA GLY A 59 6.89 8.12 -18.27
C GLY A 59 6.66 6.74 -18.88
N LYS A 60 7.69 6.09 -19.45
CA LYS A 60 7.62 4.79 -20.12
C LYS A 60 7.91 3.65 -19.16
N TYR A 61 7.08 3.50 -18.14
CA TYR A 61 7.29 2.51 -17.07
C TYR A 61 7.26 1.06 -17.54
N GLU A 62 6.45 0.73 -18.55
CA GLU A 62 6.38 -0.63 -19.12
C GLU A 62 7.69 -1.00 -19.84
N GLU A 63 8.26 -0.06 -20.60
CA GLU A 63 9.55 -0.25 -21.26
C GLU A 63 10.68 -0.43 -20.22
N ALA A 64 10.66 0.35 -19.15
CA ALA A 64 11.61 0.23 -18.04
C ALA A 64 11.50 -1.15 -17.34
N ASP A 65 10.28 -1.60 -17.02
CA ASP A 65 10.03 -2.91 -16.40
C ASP A 65 10.49 -4.05 -17.31
N GLN A 66 10.17 -3.99 -18.61
CA GLN A 66 10.57 -5.01 -19.57
C GLN A 66 12.09 -5.14 -19.68
N ARG A 67 12.83 -4.02 -19.71
CA ARG A 67 14.31 -4.02 -19.75
C ARG A 67 14.90 -4.69 -18.51
N LEU A 68 14.42 -4.33 -17.33
CA LEU A 68 14.88 -4.93 -16.08
C LEU A 68 14.50 -6.42 -15.97
N LEU A 69 13.29 -6.79 -16.40
CA LEU A 69 12.84 -8.19 -16.44
C LEU A 69 13.73 -9.03 -17.36
N GLN A 70 14.03 -8.54 -18.57
CA GLN A 70 14.91 -9.23 -19.51
C GLN A 70 16.31 -9.42 -18.93
N TYR A 71 16.83 -8.42 -18.21
CA TYR A 71 18.11 -8.53 -17.51
C TYR A 71 18.08 -9.60 -16.42
N GLY A 72 17.08 -9.60 -15.54
CA GLY A 72 16.91 -10.60 -14.49
C GLY A 72 16.82 -12.03 -15.04
N LEU A 73 16.12 -12.22 -16.17
CA LEU A 73 16.01 -13.51 -16.86
C LEU A 73 17.35 -13.99 -17.45
N LYS A 74 18.19 -13.08 -17.95
CA LYS A 74 19.53 -13.38 -18.50
C LYS A 74 20.54 -13.69 -17.40
N HIS A 75 20.36 -13.12 -16.20
CA HIS A 75 21.30 -13.23 -15.08
C HIS A 75 20.65 -13.82 -13.80
N PRO A 76 20.07 -15.04 -13.86
CA PRO A 76 19.39 -15.62 -12.71
C PRO A 76 20.38 -15.97 -11.60
N GLY A 77 20.03 -15.69 -10.35
CA GLY A 77 20.83 -16.01 -9.17
C GLY A 77 22.09 -15.15 -8.99
N THR A 78 22.35 -14.18 -9.87
CA THR A 78 23.40 -13.18 -9.64
C THR A 78 22.87 -12.05 -8.77
N ARG A 79 23.78 -11.29 -8.17
CA ARG A 79 23.43 -10.12 -7.36
C ARG A 79 22.69 -9.08 -8.21
N GLU A 80 23.16 -8.80 -9.41
CA GLU A 80 22.56 -7.85 -10.35
C GLU A 80 21.18 -8.32 -10.81
N GLY A 81 20.98 -9.63 -11.00
CA GLY A 81 19.67 -10.21 -11.28
C GLY A 81 18.67 -9.91 -10.15
N THR A 82 19.07 -10.12 -8.89
CA THR A 82 18.20 -9.75 -7.75
C THR A 82 17.95 -8.25 -7.68
N GLU A 83 18.98 -7.43 -7.93
CA GLU A 83 18.83 -5.97 -7.93
C GLU A 83 17.85 -5.49 -9.01
N SER A 84 17.78 -6.17 -10.15
CA SER A 84 16.77 -5.89 -11.18
C SER A 84 15.33 -6.07 -10.67
N ASP A 85 15.04 -7.12 -9.89
CA ASP A 85 13.71 -7.33 -9.29
C ASP A 85 13.35 -6.25 -8.27
N PHE A 86 14.33 -5.75 -7.50
CA PHE A 86 14.13 -4.61 -6.61
C PHE A 86 13.72 -3.36 -7.38
N TRP A 87 14.48 -2.99 -8.42
CA TRP A 87 14.18 -1.79 -9.20
C TRP A 87 12.84 -1.89 -9.93
N ARG A 88 12.44 -3.08 -10.38
CA ARG A 88 11.10 -3.33 -10.93
C ARG A 88 10.01 -3.03 -9.90
N ALA A 89 10.17 -3.51 -8.67
CA ALA A 89 9.23 -3.23 -7.59
C ALA A 89 9.13 -1.73 -7.29
N VAL A 90 10.26 -1.02 -7.25
CA VAL A 90 10.32 0.44 -7.03
C VAL A 90 9.62 1.21 -8.16
N LEU A 91 9.92 0.90 -9.43
CA LEU A 91 9.32 1.58 -10.58
C LEU A 91 7.82 1.28 -10.74
N LYS A 92 7.36 0.08 -10.36
CA LYS A 92 5.91 -0.20 -10.29
C LYS A 92 5.24 0.48 -9.10
N ALA A 93 5.97 0.76 -8.03
CA ALA A 93 5.45 1.45 -6.86
C ALA A 93 5.25 2.96 -7.06
N ASP A 94 5.91 3.55 -8.06
CA ASP A 94 5.82 4.98 -8.38
C ASP A 94 4.34 5.43 -8.52
N PRO A 95 3.91 6.49 -7.81
CA PRO A 95 2.56 7.06 -7.96
C PRO A 95 2.23 7.54 -9.37
N SER A 96 3.24 7.93 -10.16
CA SER A 96 3.08 8.39 -11.54
C SER A 96 2.83 7.21 -12.50
N ASN A 97 3.16 5.99 -12.08
CA ASN A 97 2.80 4.77 -12.80
C ASN A 97 1.36 4.35 -12.43
N THR A 98 0.41 4.67 -13.29
CA THR A 98 -1.03 4.37 -13.08
C THR A 98 -1.43 2.94 -13.43
N GLY A 99 -0.53 2.14 -14.01
CA GLY A 99 -0.83 0.79 -14.50
C GLY A 99 -1.12 -0.25 -13.40
N PRO A 100 -0.17 -0.56 -12.51
CA PRO A 100 -0.29 -1.69 -11.59
C PRO A 100 -1.20 -1.41 -10.40
N GLU A 101 -2.00 -2.41 -10.02
CA GLU A 101 -2.84 -2.37 -8.82
C GLU A 101 -1.97 -2.37 -7.54
N ALA A 102 -2.49 -1.81 -6.45
CA ALA A 102 -1.77 -1.72 -5.17
C ALA A 102 -1.28 -3.10 -4.68
N ARG A 103 -2.11 -4.14 -4.87
CA ARG A 103 -1.78 -5.52 -4.49
C ARG A 103 -0.60 -6.09 -5.27
N GLU A 104 -0.50 -5.77 -6.56
CA GLU A 104 0.61 -6.21 -7.42
C GLU A 104 1.93 -5.58 -6.97
N ARG A 105 1.92 -4.28 -6.61
CA ARG A 105 3.10 -3.56 -6.11
C ARG A 105 3.64 -4.21 -4.82
N ILE A 106 2.75 -4.56 -3.89
CA ILE A 106 3.13 -5.26 -2.65
C ILE A 106 3.70 -6.65 -2.95
N ALA A 107 3.07 -7.40 -3.86
CA ALA A 107 3.52 -8.74 -4.23
C ALA A 107 4.95 -8.75 -4.82
N LEU A 108 5.36 -7.70 -5.53
CA LEU A 108 6.74 -7.59 -6.04
C LEU A 108 7.75 -7.40 -4.92
N PHE A 109 7.46 -6.58 -3.92
CA PHE A 109 8.30 -6.46 -2.73
C PHE A 109 8.31 -7.74 -1.90
N ASP A 110 7.18 -8.43 -1.76
CA ASP A 110 7.11 -9.73 -1.09
C ASP A 110 8.01 -10.78 -1.79
N SER A 111 7.97 -10.82 -3.12
CA SER A 111 8.84 -11.70 -3.92
C SER A 111 10.32 -11.37 -3.71
N TYR A 112 10.68 -10.08 -3.65
CA TYR A 112 12.05 -9.66 -3.39
C TYR A 112 12.51 -10.04 -1.98
N LEU A 113 11.68 -9.78 -0.96
CA LEU A 113 11.99 -10.07 0.44
C LEU A 113 12.06 -11.57 0.72
N ALA A 114 11.39 -12.41 -0.06
CA ALA A 114 11.45 -13.86 0.05
C ALA A 114 12.86 -14.43 -0.20
N ALA A 115 13.73 -13.69 -0.89
CA ALA A 115 15.14 -14.06 -1.06
C ALA A 115 16.00 -13.89 0.22
N GLY A 116 15.46 -13.24 1.26
CA GLY A 116 16.03 -13.19 2.62
C GLY A 116 16.86 -11.94 2.93
N THR A 117 17.31 -11.82 4.18
CA THR A 117 17.99 -10.61 4.71
C THR A 117 19.38 -10.32 4.11
N GLY A 118 19.93 -11.27 3.36
CA GLY A 118 21.23 -11.13 2.69
C GLY A 118 21.17 -10.42 1.34
N THR A 119 19.97 -10.14 0.82
CA THR A 119 19.83 -9.41 -0.43
C THR A 119 20.28 -7.95 -0.27
N PRO A 120 20.80 -7.32 -1.34
CA PRO A 120 20.90 -5.87 -1.39
C PRO A 120 19.56 -5.23 -1.01
N HIS A 121 19.53 -4.01 -0.49
CA HIS A 121 18.29 -3.24 -0.29
C HIS A 121 17.15 -3.90 0.52
N TYR A 122 17.45 -4.92 1.35
CA TYR A 122 16.41 -5.61 2.12
C TYR A 122 15.62 -4.66 3.03
N LEU A 123 16.33 -3.73 3.70
CA LEU A 123 15.70 -2.76 4.59
C LEU A 123 14.85 -1.75 3.82
N GLU A 124 15.34 -1.27 2.69
CA GLU A 124 14.63 -0.34 1.81
C GLU A 124 13.36 -0.97 1.26
N ALA A 125 13.43 -2.22 0.76
CA ALA A 125 12.27 -2.99 0.30
C ALA A 125 11.24 -3.17 1.42
N LEU A 126 11.68 -3.45 2.65
CA LEU A 126 10.80 -3.58 3.81
C LEU A 126 10.09 -2.26 4.16
N VAL A 127 10.82 -1.13 4.06
CA VAL A 127 10.23 0.21 4.26
C VAL A 127 9.22 0.53 3.17
N PHE A 128 9.54 0.30 1.90
CA PHE A 128 8.62 0.54 0.79
C PHE A 128 7.35 -0.31 0.89
N ARG A 129 7.48 -1.60 1.23
CA ARG A 129 6.34 -2.48 1.48
C ARG A 129 5.39 -1.91 2.53
N ARG A 130 5.92 -1.50 3.70
CA ARG A 130 5.11 -0.92 4.79
C ARG A 130 4.48 0.41 4.40
N LEU A 131 5.21 1.24 3.64
CA LEU A 131 4.70 2.51 3.14
C LEU A 131 3.52 2.29 2.19
N LEU A 132 3.64 1.33 1.26
CA LEU A 132 2.55 0.96 0.35
C LEU A 132 1.32 0.44 1.08
N GLU A 133 1.49 -0.44 2.07
CA GLU A 133 0.40 -0.90 2.94
C GLU A 133 -0.30 0.28 3.66
N THR A 134 0.50 1.24 4.16
CA THR A 134 -0.02 2.43 4.83
C THR A 134 -0.80 3.34 3.85
N MET A 135 -0.29 3.53 2.64
CA MET A 135 -0.96 4.31 1.59
C MET A 135 -2.26 3.66 1.13
N ASP A 136 -2.29 2.33 0.96
CA ASP A 136 -3.50 1.60 0.58
C ASP A 136 -4.57 1.68 1.67
N SER A 137 -4.18 1.51 2.93
CA SER A 137 -5.05 1.71 4.09
C SER A 137 -5.62 3.13 4.15
N ALA A 138 -4.78 4.15 3.94
CA ALA A 138 -5.22 5.54 3.92
C ALA A 138 -6.21 5.82 2.77
N ARG A 139 -5.94 5.30 1.57
CA ARG A 139 -6.84 5.42 0.40
C ARG A 139 -8.19 4.77 0.68
N SER A 140 -8.19 3.58 1.27
CA SER A 140 -9.40 2.86 1.67
C SER A 140 -10.21 3.66 2.71
N ALA A 141 -9.55 4.22 3.72
CA ALA A 141 -10.19 5.05 4.73
C ALA A 141 -10.82 6.33 4.15
N ILE A 142 -10.11 7.02 3.24
CA ILE A 142 -10.64 8.20 2.54
C ILE A 142 -11.88 7.84 1.70
N ALA A 143 -11.84 6.71 0.98
CA ALA A 143 -12.98 6.24 0.20
C ALA A 143 -14.20 5.91 1.10
N ALA A 144 -13.97 5.29 2.27
CA ALA A 144 -15.02 5.01 3.23
C ALA A 144 -15.63 6.29 3.83
N LEU A 145 -14.80 7.29 4.14
CA LEU A 145 -15.25 8.60 4.61
C LEU A 145 -16.12 9.33 3.57
N GLY A 146 -15.74 9.27 2.30
CA GLY A 146 -16.53 9.82 1.19
C GLY A 146 -17.94 9.22 1.15
N LYS A 147 -18.04 7.89 1.15
CA LYS A 147 -19.32 7.17 1.17
C LYS A 147 -20.16 7.50 2.41
N ALA A 148 -19.54 7.59 3.58
CA ALA A 148 -20.24 7.95 4.82
C ALA A 148 -20.81 9.37 4.77
N ASN A 149 -20.08 10.33 4.19
CA ASN A 149 -20.54 11.69 4.02
C ASN A 149 -21.68 11.78 3.00
N GLU A 150 -21.59 11.07 1.87
CA GLU A 150 -22.67 10.99 0.89
C GLU A 150 -23.96 10.42 1.50
N ALA A 151 -23.86 9.36 2.31
CA ALA A 151 -25.01 8.77 3.00
C ALA A 151 -25.65 9.78 3.96
N ARG A 152 -24.85 10.47 4.78
CA ARG A 152 -25.34 11.52 5.69
C ARG A 152 -26.00 12.67 4.93
N GLN A 153 -25.43 13.07 3.80
CA GLN A 153 -25.97 14.14 2.97
C GLN A 153 -27.35 13.75 2.40
N ARG A 154 -27.50 12.52 1.91
CA ARG A 154 -28.81 12.01 1.46
C ARG A 154 -29.84 11.99 2.58
N THR A 155 -29.49 11.54 3.78
CA THR A 155 -30.41 11.57 4.93
C THR A 155 -30.85 13.00 5.26
N ARG A 156 -29.92 13.97 5.24
CA ARG A 156 -30.26 15.38 5.46
C ARG A 156 -31.18 15.94 4.36
N GLU A 157 -30.94 15.58 3.11
CA GLU A 157 -31.78 16.00 1.99
C GLU A 157 -33.20 15.42 2.07
N GLU A 158 -33.33 14.16 2.50
CA GLU A 158 -34.62 13.53 2.77
C GLU A 158 -35.36 14.21 3.93
N GLU A 159 -34.66 14.54 5.02
CA GLU A 159 -35.21 15.29 6.14
C GLU A 159 -35.67 16.70 5.73
N ILE A 160 -34.85 17.43 4.97
CA ILE A 160 -35.20 18.76 4.45
C ILE A 160 -36.43 18.67 3.55
N ARG A 161 -36.49 17.67 2.66
CA ARG A 161 -37.65 17.46 1.78
C ARG A 161 -38.92 17.22 2.60
N LYS A 162 -38.84 16.33 3.59
CA LYS A 162 -39.96 16.03 4.48
C LYS A 162 -40.44 17.27 5.25
N LEU A 163 -39.50 18.05 5.81
CA LEU A 163 -39.82 19.29 6.52
C LEU A 163 -40.44 20.34 5.58
N SER A 164 -39.97 20.43 4.34
CA SER A 164 -40.57 21.29 3.31
C SER A 164 -42.01 20.88 3.01
N ASP A 165 -42.27 19.59 2.80
CA ASP A 165 -43.61 19.07 2.53
C ASP A 165 -44.57 19.31 3.70
N ASP A 166 -44.09 19.17 4.95
CA ASP A 166 -44.85 19.47 6.15
C ASP A 166 -45.14 20.97 6.28
N LEU A 167 -44.19 21.84 5.97
CA LEU A 167 -44.40 23.29 5.92
C LEU A 167 -45.46 23.69 4.89
N ASP A 168 -45.37 23.18 3.66
CA ASP A 168 -46.33 23.45 2.60
C ASP A 168 -47.74 23.00 3.00
N ARG A 169 -47.85 21.83 3.66
CA ARG A 169 -49.12 21.33 4.21
C ARG A 169 -49.68 22.28 5.26
N THR A 170 -48.88 22.70 6.23
CA THR A 170 -49.36 23.60 7.30
C THR A 170 -49.74 24.98 6.77
N MET A 171 -49.01 25.50 5.78
CA MET A 171 -49.37 26.74 5.08
C MET A 171 -50.73 26.62 4.38
N ALA A 172 -50.98 25.52 3.66
CA ALA A 172 -52.26 25.28 3.01
C ALA A 172 -53.43 25.18 4.01
N GLU A 173 -53.20 24.61 5.20
CA GLU A 173 -54.21 24.55 6.26
C GLU A 173 -54.51 25.94 6.84
N LEU A 174 -53.47 26.74 7.11
CA LEU A 174 -53.64 28.12 7.57
C LEU A 174 -54.44 28.97 6.57
N ASP A 175 -54.15 28.85 5.27
CA ASP A 175 -54.90 29.56 4.24
C ASP A 175 -56.37 29.15 4.19
N ARG A 176 -56.67 27.86 4.38
CA ARG A 176 -58.06 27.37 4.50
C ARG A 176 -58.76 27.96 5.71
N ILE A 177 -58.10 28.01 6.87
CA ILE A 177 -58.66 28.60 8.10
C ILE A 177 -58.89 30.10 7.91
N LYS A 178 -57.91 30.82 7.36
CA LYS A 178 -58.01 32.24 7.05
C LYS A 178 -59.18 32.54 6.13
N LYS A 179 -59.40 31.72 5.10
CA LYS A 179 -60.54 31.84 4.19
C LYS A 179 -61.89 31.64 4.90
N ARG A 180 -61.96 30.75 5.89
CA ARG A 180 -63.17 30.53 6.71
C ARG A 180 -63.45 31.68 7.69
N LEU A 181 -62.41 32.34 8.18
CA LEU A 181 -62.53 33.44 9.14
C LEU A 181 -62.68 34.82 8.49
N ALA A 182 -62.53 34.93 7.18
CA ALA A 182 -62.74 36.20 6.48
C ALA A 182 -64.18 36.70 6.72
N PRO A 183 -64.36 37.94 7.21
CA PRO A 183 -65.67 38.45 7.60
C PRO A 183 -66.62 38.48 6.40
N VAL A 184 -67.85 37.99 6.62
CA VAL A 184 -68.95 38.15 5.65
C VAL A 184 -69.24 39.64 5.53
N LYS A 185 -68.97 40.21 4.36
CA LYS A 185 -69.30 41.61 4.06
C LYS A 185 -70.82 41.71 4.02
N VAL A 186 -71.43 42.17 5.11
CA VAL A 186 -72.86 42.47 5.17
C VAL A 186 -73.07 43.77 4.37
N PRO A 187 -73.93 43.75 3.33
CA PRO A 187 -74.19 44.92 2.48
C PRO A 187 -74.92 46.04 3.22
#